data_AF-A0AAT9SR48-F1
#
_entry.id   AF-A0AAT9SR48-F1
#
_cell.length_a   1.000
_cell.length_b   1.000
_cell.length_c   1.000
_cell.angle_alpha   90.00
_cell.angle_beta   90.00
_cell.angle_gamma   90.00
#
_symmetry.space_group_name_H-M   'P 1'
#
loop_
_entity.id
_entity.type
_entity.pdbx_description
1 polymer ?
#
loop_
_entity_poly.entity_id
_entity_poly.type
_entity_poly.pdbx_seq_one_letter_code
_entity_poly.pdbx_strand_id
1 'polypeptide(L)' 'MRPADVIAKYASAEIGVLLQHRDKHAGDIDSAYWVEYPSIEHAIEAVADDLFDGRVEKMTANGEVLPDAELAALTE' A
#
# COMPACT_ATOMS: atom_id res chain seq x y z
N MET A 1 -1.82 -4.21 16.50
CA MET A 1 -2.86 -4.90 15.71
C MET A 1 -2.13 -5.93 14.85
N ARG A 2 -2.68 -7.12 14.57
CA ARG A 2 -1.95 -8.08 13.72
C ARG A 2 -2.27 -7.82 12.25
N PRO A 3 -1.36 -8.09 11.29
CA PRO A 3 -1.63 -7.95 9.86
C PRO A 3 -2.91 -8.67 9.42
N ALA A 4 -3.13 -9.87 9.94
CA ALA A 4 -4.32 -10.69 9.66
C ALA A 4 -5.65 -10.00 10.05
N ASP A 5 -5.64 -9.17 11.08
CA ASP A 5 -6.84 -8.45 11.53
C ASP A 5 -7.19 -7.33 10.51
N VAL A 6 -6.18 -6.67 9.92
CA VAL A 6 -6.35 -5.67 8.86
C VAL A 6 -6.83 -6.33 7.56
N ILE A 7 -6.22 -7.45 7.17
CA ILE A 7 -6.63 -8.22 5.99
C ILE A 7 -8.10 -8.65 6.11
N ALA A 8 -8.50 -9.20 7.26
CA ALA A 8 -9.88 -9.62 7.49
C ALA A 8 -10.86 -8.44 7.43
N LYS A 9 -10.48 -7.27 7.95
CA LYS A 9 -11.30 -6.05 7.94
C LYS A 9 -11.59 -5.56 6.51
N TYR A 10 -10.65 -5.73 5.59
CA TYR A 10 -10.72 -5.20 4.21
C TYR A 10 -10.80 -6.28 3.12
N ALA A 11 -11.13 -7.52 3.49
CA ALA A 11 -11.13 -8.66 2.56
C ALA A 11 -12.07 -8.49 1.34
N SER A 12 -13.07 -7.61 1.42
CA SER A 12 -14.01 -7.33 0.34
C SER A 12 -13.86 -5.92 -0.25
N ALA A 13 -12.76 -5.23 0.04
CA ALA A 13 -12.51 -3.89 -0.47
C ALA A 13 -11.54 -3.91 -1.66
N GLU A 14 -11.82 -3.06 -2.65
CA GLU A 14 -10.85 -2.71 -3.68
C GLU A 14 -9.77 -1.83 -3.06
N ILE A 15 -8.51 -2.15 -3.33
CA ILE A 15 -7.38 -1.50 -2.67
C ILE A 15 -6.63 -0.62 -3.66
N GLY A 16 -6.53 0.66 -3.36
CA GLY A 16 -5.67 1.58 -4.09
C GLY A 16 -4.37 1.82 -3.32
N VAL A 17 -3.22 1.78 -4.00
CA VAL A 17 -1.89 1.99 -3.42
C VAL A 17 -1.18 3.11 -4.17
N LEU A 18 -0.62 4.06 -3.42
CA LEU A 18 0.25 5.10 -3.93
C LEU A 18 1.71 4.69 -3.70
N LEU A 19 2.42 4.43 -4.80
CA LEU A 19 3.80 3.92 -4.79
C LEU A 19 4.78 4.99 -5.29
N GLN A 20 5.89 5.16 -4.58
CA GLN A 20 7.03 5.95 -5.06
C GLN A 20 7.81 5.22 -6.15
N HIS A 21 8.24 5.95 -7.17
CA HIS A 21 9.09 5.42 -8.23
C HIS A 21 10.44 4.92 -7.68
N ARG A 22 10.92 3.79 -8.22
CA ARG A 22 12.14 3.11 -7.75
C ARG A 22 13.42 3.83 -8.16
N ASP A 23 13.44 4.43 -9.35
CA ASP A 23 14.66 5.01 -9.94
C ASP A 23 14.78 6.51 -9.71
N LYS A 24 15.80 6.90 -8.94
CA LYS A 24 16.34 8.27 -8.88
C LYS A 24 17.27 8.50 -10.07
N HIS A 25 16.73 8.63 -11.28
CA HIS A 25 17.55 9.07 -12.41
C HIS A 25 17.73 10.59 -12.38
N ALA A 26 18.91 11.03 -11.94
CA ALA A 26 19.53 12.33 -12.18
C ALA A 26 18.57 13.52 -12.41
N GLY A 27 17.88 13.94 -11.34
CA GLY A 27 17.58 15.36 -11.18
C GLY A 27 16.12 15.79 -11.02
N ASP A 28 15.09 14.94 -11.16
CA ASP A 28 13.73 15.44 -10.91
C ASP A 28 12.68 14.42 -10.47
N ILE A 29 11.86 14.95 -9.53
CA ILE A 29 10.51 14.63 -9.06
C ILE A 29 10.28 13.22 -8.49
N ASP A 30 10.01 13.18 -7.18
CA ASP A 30 9.26 12.13 -6.45
C ASP A 30 7.99 11.78 -7.22
N SER A 31 8.11 10.87 -8.18
CA SER A 31 7.01 10.48 -9.03
C SER A 31 6.27 9.36 -8.28
N ALA A 32 5.13 9.67 -7.70
CA ALA A 32 4.25 8.68 -7.14
C ALA A 32 3.20 8.27 -8.18
N TYR A 33 2.85 6.99 -8.25
CA TYR A 33 1.78 6.50 -9.12
C TYR A 33 0.76 5.67 -8.35
N TRP A 34 -0.49 5.74 -8.81
CA TRP A 34 -1.63 5.06 -8.21
C TRP A 34 -1.87 3.72 -8.90
N VAL A 35 -1.98 2.65 -8.11
CA VAL A 35 -2.30 1.30 -8.60
C VAL A 35 -3.49 0.77 -7.83
N GLU A 36 -4.44 0.20 -8.55
CA GLU A 36 -5.65 -0.41 -7.96
C GLU A 36 -5.56 -1.93 -8.06
N TYR A 37 -5.91 -2.58 -6.97
CA TYR A 37 -5.91 -4.02 -6.80
C TYR A 37 -7.32 -4.49 -6.41
N PRO A 38 -7.72 -5.69 -6.87
CA PRO A 38 -9.07 -6.20 -6.61
C PRO A 38 -9.30 -6.60 -5.14
N SER A 39 -8.23 -6.83 -4.37
CA SER A 39 -8.31 -7.16 -2.95
C SER A 39 -7.05 -6.77 -2.20
N ILE A 40 -7.15 -6.69 -0.87
CA ILE A 40 -6.00 -6.42 0.02
C ILE A 40 -4.93 -7.50 -0.04
N GLU A 41 -5.30 -8.75 -0.28
CA GLU A 41 -4.36 -9.86 -0.45
C GLU A 41 -3.49 -9.65 -1.69
N HIS A 42 -4.10 -9.32 -2.84
CA HIS A 42 -3.37 -9.02 -4.06
C HIS A 42 -2.50 -7.77 -3.93
N ALA A 43 -3.01 -6.73 -3.26
CA ALA A 43 -2.24 -5.52 -3.01
C ALA A 43 -0.99 -5.82 -2.19
N ILE A 44 -1.14 -6.51 -1.05
CA ILE A 44 -0.02 -6.88 -0.18
C ILE A 44 0.96 -7.77 -0.92
N GLU A 45 0.50 -8.77 -1.67
CA GLU A 45 1.38 -9.65 -2.46
C GLU A 45 2.18 -8.87 -3.51
N ALA A 46 1.54 -7.93 -4.20
CA ALA A 46 2.18 -7.14 -5.25
C ALA A 46 3.14 -6.07 -4.70
N VAL A 47 2.84 -5.50 -3.53
CA VAL A 47 3.59 -4.37 -2.95
C VAL A 47 4.35 -4.75 -1.67
N ALA A 48 4.51 -6.04 -1.34
CA ALA A 48 5.19 -6.48 -0.11
C ALA A 48 6.61 -5.91 0.00
N ASP A 49 7.38 -6.01 -1.08
CA ASP A 49 8.74 -5.47 -1.14
C ASP A 49 8.73 -3.94 -1.03
N ASP A 50 7.77 -3.27 -1.69
CA ASP A 50 7.61 -1.82 -1.64
C ASP A 50 7.16 -1.30 -0.26
N LEU A 51 6.32 -2.07 0.45
CA LEU A 51 5.91 -1.82 1.83
C LEU A 51 7.11 -1.88 2.76
N PHE A 52 7.94 -2.92 2.62
CA PHE A 52 9.15 -3.11 3.42
C PHE A 52 10.22 -2.04 3.13
N ASP A 53 10.38 -1.66 1.86
CA ASP A 53 11.30 -0.60 1.42
C ASP A 53 10.78 0.82 1.74
N GLY A 54 9.59 0.97 2.33
CA GLY A 54 8.99 2.25 2.68
C GLY A 54 8.55 3.10 1.49
N ARG A 55 8.29 2.46 0.34
CA ARG A 55 7.91 3.10 -0.92
C ARG A 55 6.40 3.27 -1.08
N VAL A 56 5.61 2.64 -0.23
CA VAL A 56 4.16 2.87 -0.15
C VAL A 56 3.91 4.13 0.69
N GLU A 57 3.45 5.21 0.05
CA GLU A 57 3.08 6.43 0.78
C GLU A 57 1.71 6.32 1.42
N LYS A 58 0.79 5.62 0.73
CA LYS A 58 -0.62 5.61 1.10
C LYS A 58 -1.31 4.38 0.54
N MET A 59 -2.24 3.84 1.32
CA MET A 59 -3.19 2.84 0.86
C MET A 59 -4.63 3.34 1.09
N THR A 60 -5.55 2.91 0.23
CA THR A 60 -6.99 3.11 0.39
C THR A 60 -7.74 1.79 0.25
N ALA A 61 -8.89 1.70 0.89
CA ALA A 61 -9.86 0.63 0.75
C ALA A 61 -11.20 1.23 0.33
N ASN A 62 -11.74 0.83 -0.83
CA ASN A 62 -12.95 1.39 -1.42
C ASN A 62 -12.92 2.93 -1.52
N GLY A 63 -11.74 3.50 -1.79
CA GLY A 63 -11.51 4.95 -1.88
C GLY A 63 -11.29 5.67 -0.53
N GLU A 64 -11.43 4.97 0.60
CA GLU A 64 -11.12 5.53 1.93
C GLU A 64 -9.69 5.24 2.34
N VAL A 65 -9.02 6.23 2.94
CA VAL A 65 -7.61 6.12 3.36
C VAL A 65 -7.48 5.15 4.53
N LEU A 66 -6.55 4.21 4.44
CA LEU A 66 -6.19 3.37 5.58
C LEU A 66 -5.49 4.24 6.63
N PRO A 67 -5.86 4.14 7.92
CA PRO A 67 -5.14 4.80 9.00
C PRO A 67 -3.67 4.33 9.06
N ASP A 68 -2.77 5.22 9.43
CA ASP A 68 -1.33 4.93 9.56
C ASP A 68 -1.04 3.72 10.45
N ALA A 69 -1.83 3.52 11.52
CA ALA A 69 -1.70 2.38 12.42
C ALA A 69 -2.03 1.03 11.76
N GLU A 70 -2.94 1.03 10.78
CA GLU A 70 -3.31 -0.17 10.02
C GLU A 70 -2.31 -0.43 8.90
N LEU A 71 -1.82 0.63 8.26
CA LEU A 71 -0.73 0.54 7.29
C LEU A 71 0.55 -0.01 7.95
N ALA A 72 0.92 0.51 9.13
CA ALA A 72 2.07 0.03 9.89
C ALA A 72 1.91 -1.45 10.29
N ALA A 73 0.70 -1.85 10.68
CA ALA A 73 0.41 -3.25 11.01
C ALA A 73 0.52 -4.21 9.81
N LEU A 74 0.57 -3.72 8.56
CA LEU A 74 0.85 -4.53 7.37
C LEU A 74 2.35 -4.66 7.09
N THR A 75 3.18 -3.85 7.75
CA THR A 75 4.65 -3.84 7.59
C THR A 75 5.42 -4.57 8.69
N GLU A 76 4.78 -4.86 9.83
CA GLU A 76 5.34 -5.60 10.98
C GLU A 76 5.10 -7.12 10.90
#